data_AF-A0A423PDT0-F1
#
_entry.id   AF-A0A423PDT0-F1
#
_cell.length_a   1.000
_cell.length_b   1.000
_cell.length_c   1.000
_cell.angle_alpha   90.00
_cell.angle_beta   90.00
_cell.angle_gamma   90.00
#
_symmetry.space_group_name_H-M   'P 1'
#
loop_
_entity.id
_entity.type
_entity.pdbx_description
1 polymer ?
#
loop_
_entity_poly.entity_id
_entity_poly.type
_entity_poly.pdbx_seq_one_letter_code
_entity_poly.pdbx_strand_id
1 'polypeptide(L)'
;MQAAVDRCAESALGALSERNQQYFLDAIDKLDDRAADLKNGLEQSLKELDRDIRATKQQARSIADLEGKIELHQKINGLEKRRNQQRRDLYAAQDQIDEDKERLIDDVQSRLKQQTERESIYRLRWHIQTQ
;
A
#
# COMPACT_ATOMS: atom_id res chain seq x y z
N MET A 1 -1.53 -46.17 -9.54
CA MET A 1 -0.39 -45.43 -8.94
C MET A 1 -0.34 -44.00 -9.47
N GLN A 2 -0.34 -43.77 -10.79
CA GLN A 2 -0.36 -42.44 -11.41
C GLN A 2 -1.52 -41.55 -10.93
N ALA A 3 -2.77 -42.03 -11.01
CA ALA A 3 -3.96 -41.28 -10.58
C ALA A 3 -4.01 -40.93 -9.08
N ALA A 4 -3.26 -41.62 -8.22
CA ALA A 4 -3.19 -41.29 -6.80
C ALA A 4 -2.16 -40.18 -6.53
N VAL A 5 -1.05 -40.20 -7.28
CA VAL A 5 -0.05 -39.12 -7.27
C VAL A 5 -0.65 -37.84 -7.82
N ASP A 6 -1.39 -37.92 -8.94
CA ASP A 6 -2.02 -36.76 -9.58
C ASP A 6 -3.09 -36.10 -8.67
N ARG A 7 -3.90 -36.89 -7.94
CA ARG A 7 -4.88 -36.35 -6.97
C ARG A 7 -4.23 -35.66 -5.76
N CYS A 8 -3.16 -36.23 -5.23
CA CYS A 8 -2.45 -35.63 -4.09
C CYS A 8 -1.76 -34.32 -4.53
N ALA A 9 -1.24 -34.32 -5.75
CA ALA A 9 -0.70 -33.17 -6.43
C ALA A 9 -1.71 -32.05 -6.66
N GLU A 10 -2.93 -32.35 -7.11
CA GLU A 10 -4.03 -31.37 -7.29
C GLU A 10 -4.51 -30.80 -5.95
N SER A 11 -4.68 -31.66 -4.93
CA SER A 11 -5.08 -31.20 -3.60
C SER A 11 -4.05 -30.27 -2.96
N ALA A 12 -2.76 -30.56 -3.12
CA ALA A 12 -1.68 -29.69 -2.64
C ALA A 12 -1.65 -28.34 -3.39
N LEU A 13 -1.88 -28.33 -4.70
CA LEU A 13 -1.97 -27.09 -5.49
C LEU A 13 -3.18 -26.26 -5.09
N GLY A 14 -4.34 -26.88 -4.85
CA GLY A 14 -5.56 -26.20 -4.38
C GLY A 14 -5.34 -25.50 -3.04
N ALA A 15 -4.76 -26.20 -2.06
CA ALA A 15 -4.47 -25.62 -0.75
C ALA A 15 -3.45 -24.47 -0.80
N LEU A 16 -2.48 -24.53 -1.72
CA LEU A 16 -1.52 -23.44 -1.91
C LEU A 16 -2.15 -22.23 -2.63
N SER A 17 -3.04 -22.46 -3.59
CA SER A 17 -3.80 -21.41 -4.27
C SER A 17 -4.68 -20.64 -3.29
N GLU A 18 -5.39 -21.35 -2.41
CA GLU A 18 -6.26 -20.75 -1.39
C GLU A 18 -5.47 -19.92 -0.38
N ARG A 19 -4.29 -20.39 0.04
CA ARG A 19 -3.37 -19.61 0.89
C ARG A 19 -2.82 -18.37 0.19
N ASN A 20 -2.47 -18.47 -1.09
CA ASN A 20 -2.00 -17.33 -1.88
C ASN A 20 -3.12 -16.29 -2.06
N GLN A 21 -4.36 -16.74 -2.29
CA GLN A 21 -5.53 -15.88 -2.38
C GLN A 21 -5.76 -15.13 -1.06
N GLN A 22 -5.73 -15.84 0.08
CA GLN A 22 -5.90 -15.21 1.39
C GLN A 22 -4.78 -14.20 1.68
N TYR A 23 -3.52 -14.58 1.40
CA TYR A 23 -2.38 -13.67 1.54
C TYR A 23 -2.54 -12.40 0.70
N PHE A 24 -3.03 -12.53 -0.54
CA PHE A 24 -3.24 -11.39 -1.43
C PHE A 24 -4.35 -10.46 -0.92
N LEU A 25 -5.49 -11.02 -0.49
CA LEU A 25 -6.59 -10.24 0.09
C LEU A 25 -6.12 -9.48 1.34
N ASP A 26 -5.48 -10.17 2.28
CA ASP A 26 -4.96 -9.56 3.50
C ASP A 26 -3.91 -8.46 3.22
N ALA A 27 -3.10 -8.63 2.16
CA ALA A 27 -2.09 -7.65 1.77
C ALA A 27 -2.70 -6.43 1.08
N ILE A 28 -3.73 -6.61 0.24
CA ILE A 28 -4.50 -5.50 -0.36
C ILE A 28 -5.23 -4.72 0.73
N ASP A 29 -5.95 -5.39 1.62
CA ASP A 29 -6.71 -4.74 2.68
C ASP A 29 -5.81 -3.85 3.53
N LYS A 30 -4.61 -4.33 3.89
CA LYS A 30 -3.61 -3.54 4.62
C LYS A 30 -3.11 -2.33 3.84
N LEU A 31 -2.95 -2.43 2.51
CA LEU A 31 -2.54 -1.30 1.68
C LEU A 31 -3.65 -0.26 1.58
N ASP A 32 -4.91 -0.70 1.47
CA ASP A 32 -6.07 0.18 1.45
C ASP A 32 -6.31 0.87 2.79
N ASP A 33 -6.15 0.16 3.91
CA ASP A 33 -6.21 0.73 5.26
C ASP A 33 -5.13 1.81 5.44
N ARG A 34 -3.89 1.52 5.03
CA ARG A 34 -2.79 2.50 5.07
C ARG A 34 -3.10 3.73 4.20
N ALA A 35 -3.71 3.54 3.03
CA ALA A 35 -4.13 4.63 2.16
C ALA A 35 -5.23 5.49 2.82
N ALA A 36 -6.20 4.85 3.47
CA ALA A 36 -7.27 5.52 4.19
C ALA A 36 -6.73 6.34 5.37
N ASP A 37 -5.82 5.78 6.16
CA ASP A 37 -5.18 6.47 7.29
C ASP A 37 -4.38 7.70 6.84
N LEU A 38 -3.58 7.56 5.78
CA LEU A 38 -2.83 8.67 5.17
C LEU A 38 -3.75 9.80 4.73
N LYS A 39 -4.87 9.47 4.07
CA LYS A 39 -5.86 10.45 3.63
C LYS A 39 -6.52 11.15 4.82
N ASN A 40 -6.97 10.39 5.81
CA ASN A 40 -7.63 10.93 7.00
C ASN A 40 -6.71 11.86 7.80
N GLY A 41 -5.45 11.45 7.99
CA GLY A 41 -4.43 12.26 8.66
C GLY A 41 -4.17 13.58 7.95
N LEU A 42 -4.09 13.56 6.61
CA LEU A 42 -3.94 14.78 5.83
C LEU A 42 -5.16 15.68 5.92
N GLU A 43 -6.37 15.14 5.75
CA GLU A 43 -7.61 15.94 5.82
C GLU A 43 -7.72 16.67 7.16
N GLN A 44 -7.32 16.02 8.25
CA GLN A 44 -7.28 16.63 9.58
C GLN A 44 -6.22 17.74 9.64
N SER A 45 -5.00 17.47 9.17
CA SER A 45 -3.91 18.46 9.17
C SER A 45 -4.22 19.67 8.28
N LEU A 46 -4.86 19.47 7.13
CA LEU A 46 -5.30 20.56 6.25
C LEU A 46 -6.38 21.41 6.90
N LYS A 47 -7.35 20.79 7.59
CA LYS A 47 -8.38 21.51 8.36
C LYS A 47 -7.75 22.34 9.49
N GLU A 48 -6.73 21.81 10.16
CA GLU A 48 -5.99 22.54 11.20
C GLU A 48 -5.23 23.73 10.61
N LEU A 49 -4.48 23.53 9.52
CA LEU A 49 -3.79 24.62 8.83
C LEU A 49 -4.76 25.71 8.32
N ASP A 50 -5.92 25.33 7.79
CA ASP A 50 -6.93 26.30 7.36
C ASP A 50 -7.51 27.09 8.53
N ARG A 51 -7.70 26.47 9.70
CA ARG A 51 -8.11 27.16 10.93
C ARG A 51 -7.04 28.16 11.37
N ASP A 52 -5.77 27.76 11.37
CA ASP A 52 -4.64 28.61 11.74
C ASP A 52 -4.48 29.80 10.78
N ILE A 53 -4.64 29.57 9.47
CA ILE A 53 -4.62 30.63 8.46
C ILE A 53 -5.75 31.63 8.72
N ARG A 54 -6.97 31.16 9.00
CA ARG A 54 -8.12 32.04 9.30
C ARG A 54 -7.89 32.85 10.58
N ALA A 55 -7.40 32.21 11.63
CA ALA A 55 -7.08 32.87 12.90
C ALA A 55 -6.00 33.95 12.73
N THR A 56 -4.91 33.62 12.03
CA THR A 56 -3.80 34.54 11.75
C THR A 56 -4.25 35.71 10.87
N LYS A 57 -5.12 35.45 9.88
CA LYS A 57 -5.70 36.50 9.03
C LYS A 57 -6.63 37.43 9.80
N GLN A 58 -7.37 36.91 10.80
CA GLN A 58 -8.19 37.74 11.68
C GLN A 58 -7.32 38.63 12.59
N GLN A 59 -6.23 38.07 13.15
CA GLN A 59 -5.25 38.83 13.92
C GLN A 59 -4.62 39.95 13.09
N ALA A 60 -4.26 39.68 11.83
CA ALA A 60 -3.65 40.65 10.92
C ALA A 60 -4.57 41.84 10.60
N ARG A 61 -5.90 41.63 10.64
CA ARG A 61 -6.89 42.70 10.48
C ARG A 61 -7.05 43.55 11.73
N SER A 62 -6.82 42.97 12.91
CA SER A 62 -7.01 43.64 14.20
C SER A 62 -5.83 44.49 14.62
N ILE A 63 -4.64 44.24 14.07
CA ILE A 63 -3.43 45.00 14.39
C ILE A 63 -3.38 46.31 13.58
N ALA A 64 -3.16 47.42 14.29
CA ALA A 64 -2.94 48.74 13.70
C ALA A 64 -1.48 48.98 13.29
N ASP A 65 -0.55 48.27 13.92
CA ASP A 65 0.88 48.38 13.68
C ASP A 65 1.31 47.75 12.33
N LEU A 66 2.22 48.43 11.63
CA LEU A 66 2.69 48.02 10.31
C LEU A 66 3.67 46.84 10.42
N GLU A 67 4.55 46.85 11.43
CA GLU A 67 5.51 45.78 11.70
C GLU A 67 4.80 44.47 12.04
N GLY A 68 3.86 44.52 12.99
CA GLY A 68 3.02 43.36 13.33
C GLY A 68 2.18 42.83 12.16
N LYS A 69 1.74 43.69 11.23
CA LYS A 69 1.08 43.23 9.99
C LYS A 69 2.03 42.45 9.09
N ILE A 70 3.26 42.93 8.92
CA ILE A 70 4.26 42.26 8.07
C ILE A 70 4.60 40.88 8.63
N GLU A 71 4.82 40.77 9.95
CA GLU A 71 5.09 39.48 10.60
C GLU A 71 3.95 38.49 10.44
N LEU A 72 2.70 38.93 10.62
CA LEU A 72 1.52 38.07 10.44
C LEU A 72 1.34 37.65 8.97
N HIS A 73 1.65 38.52 8.00
CA HIS A 73 1.66 38.15 6.58
C HIS A 73 2.75 37.12 6.27
N GLN A 74 3.95 37.25 6.84
CA GLN A 74 5.00 36.23 6.71
C GLN A 74 4.57 34.90 7.32
N LYS A 75 3.90 34.92 8.48
CA LYS A 75 3.35 33.73 9.13
C LYS A 75 2.30 33.03 8.28
N ILE A 76 1.38 33.78 7.65
CA ILE A 76 0.39 33.24 6.71
C ILE A 76 1.10 32.55 5.53
N ASN A 77 2.09 33.19 4.91
CA ASN A 77 2.87 32.59 3.82
C ASN A 77 3.59 31.30 4.27
N GLY A 78 4.09 31.26 5.50
CA GLY A 78 4.68 30.05 6.09
C GLY A 78 3.68 28.90 6.23
N LEU A 79 2.47 29.19 6.71
CA LEU A 79 1.39 28.21 6.82
C LEU A 79 0.93 27.70 5.44
N GLU A 80 0.83 28.58 4.44
CA GLU A 80 0.51 28.18 3.07
C GLU A 80 1.58 27.29 2.44
N LYS A 81 2.86 27.58 2.69
CA LYS A 81 3.97 26.71 2.27
C LYS A 81 3.87 25.33 2.92
N ARG A 82 3.60 25.26 4.23
CA ARG A 82 3.38 23.98 4.92
C ARG A 82 2.21 23.20 4.34
N ARG A 83 1.09 23.86 4.05
CA ARG A 83 -0.07 23.25 3.38
C ARG A 83 0.30 22.63 2.04
N ASN A 84 1.04 23.38 1.21
CA ASN A 84 1.47 22.88 -0.10
C ASN A 84 2.47 21.72 0.03
N GLN A 85 3.38 21.75 1.02
CA GLN A 85 4.31 20.66 1.25
C GLN A 85 3.57 19.38 1.65
N GLN A 86 2.66 19.45 2.62
CA GLN A 86 1.86 18.29 3.03
C GLN A 86 1.04 17.71 1.88
N ARG A 87 0.53 18.56 0.99
CA ARG A 87 -0.17 18.10 -0.22
C ARG A 87 0.76 17.30 -1.15
N ARG A 88 2.01 17.72 -1.30
CA ARG A 88 3.02 16.99 -2.09
C ARG A 88 3.40 15.67 -1.44
N ASP A 89 3.61 15.68 -0.12
CA ASP A 89 3.97 14.48 0.64
C ASP A 89 2.85 13.42 0.56
N LEU A 90 1.58 13.84 0.53
CA LEU A 90 0.46 12.94 0.28
C LEU A 90 0.56 12.27 -1.09
N TYR A 91 0.72 13.06 -2.16
CA TYR A 91 0.79 12.48 -3.50
C TYR A 91 1.95 11.50 -3.62
N ALA A 92 3.12 11.84 -3.07
CA ALA A 92 4.25 10.91 -3.03
C ALA A 92 3.94 9.62 -2.24
N ALA A 93 3.24 9.73 -1.11
CA ALA A 93 2.82 8.56 -0.35
C ALA A 93 1.75 7.71 -1.07
N GLN A 94 0.85 8.35 -1.83
CA GLN A 94 -0.13 7.67 -2.68
C GLN A 94 0.56 6.91 -3.81
N ASP A 95 1.47 7.57 -4.53
CA ASP A 95 2.26 6.96 -5.59
C ASP A 95 3.01 5.74 -5.04
N GLN A 96 3.59 5.84 -3.83
CA GLN A 96 4.28 4.71 -3.20
C GLN A 96 3.35 3.53 -2.86
N ILE A 97 2.11 3.81 -2.46
CA ILE A 97 1.11 2.75 -2.20
C ILE A 97 0.72 2.07 -3.52
N ASP A 98 0.56 2.84 -4.59
CA ASP A 98 0.22 2.29 -5.91
C ASP A 98 1.37 1.43 -6.45
N GLU A 99 2.62 1.87 -6.30
CA GLU A 99 3.81 1.04 -6.58
C GLU A 99 3.84 -0.24 -5.74
N ASP A 100 3.52 -0.15 -4.45
CA ASP A 100 3.46 -1.32 -3.55
C ASP A 100 2.38 -2.31 -4.01
N LYS A 101 1.23 -1.82 -4.52
CA LYS A 101 0.15 -2.64 -5.10
C LYS A 101 0.60 -3.33 -6.38
N GLU A 102 1.25 -2.63 -7.30
CA GLU A 102 1.79 -3.23 -8.53
C GLU A 102 2.81 -4.32 -8.21
N ARG A 103 3.73 -4.06 -7.29
CA ARG A 103 4.73 -5.05 -6.86
C ARG A 103 4.08 -6.28 -6.21
N LEU A 104 3.00 -6.11 -5.44
CA LEU A 104 2.26 -7.21 -4.84
C LEU A 104 1.63 -8.10 -5.93
N ILE A 105 1.07 -7.49 -6.99
CA ILE A 105 0.52 -8.22 -8.14
C ILE A 105 1.62 -9.02 -8.82
N ASP A 106 2.79 -8.42 -9.06
CA ASP A 106 3.93 -9.09 -9.70
C ASP A 106 4.44 -10.30 -8.88
N ASP A 107 4.55 -10.16 -7.56
CA ASP A 107 4.96 -11.26 -6.67
C ASP A 107 3.95 -12.42 -6.72
N VAL A 108 2.64 -12.11 -6.69
CA VAL A 108 1.58 -13.14 -6.79
C VAL A 108 1.61 -13.83 -8.15
N GLN A 109 1.79 -13.08 -9.24
CA GLN A 109 1.94 -13.66 -10.58
C GLN A 109 3.17 -14.57 -10.70
N SER A 110 4.30 -14.17 -10.12
CA SER A 110 5.52 -14.98 -10.09
C SER A 110 5.30 -16.31 -9.35
N ARG A 111 4.66 -16.26 -8.17
CA ARG A 111 4.35 -17.45 -7.37
C ARG A 111 3.38 -18.41 -8.07
N LEU A 112 2.38 -17.88 -8.79
CA LEU A 112 1.46 -18.66 -9.61
C LEU A 112 2.19 -19.36 -10.77
N LYS A 113 3.13 -18.68 -11.43
CA LYS A 113 3.94 -19.27 -12.51
C LYS A 113 4.83 -20.41 -11.99
N GLN A 114 5.53 -20.21 -10.88
CA GLN A 114 6.35 -21.27 -10.25
C GLN A 114 5.54 -22.50 -9.84
N GLN A 115 4.30 -22.34 -9.38
CA GLN A 115 3.43 -23.49 -9.07
C GLN A 115 3.07 -24.34 -10.29
N THR A 116 3.12 -23.75 -11.48
CA THR A 116 2.73 -24.41 -12.74
C THR A 116 3.89 -25.20 -13.36
N GLU A 117 5.14 -24.87 -13.04
CA GLU A 117 6.32 -25.62 -13.49
C GLU A 117 6.51 -26.90 -12.66
N ARG A 118 6.21 -28.05 -13.26
CA ARG A 118 6.43 -29.39 -12.68
C ARG A 118 7.36 -30.18 -13.59
N GLU A 119 8.60 -30.35 -13.17
CA GLU A 119 9.58 -31.15 -13.91
C GLU A 119 9.67 -32.58 -13.34
N SER A 120 9.57 -33.59 -14.20
CA SER A 120 9.64 -35.00 -13.79
C SER A 120 11.09 -35.43 -13.70
N ILE A 121 11.66 -35.38 -12.49
CA ILE A 121 13.11 -35.52 -12.29
C ILE A 121 13.58 -36.98 -12.48
N TYR A 122 12.80 -37.99 -12.07
CA TYR A 122 13.14 -39.42 -12.28
C TYR A 122 11.89 -40.33 -12.28
N ARG A 123 11.93 -41.44 -13.04
CA ARG A 123 10.91 -42.52 -13.03
C ARG A 123 11.55 -43.85 -12.62
N LEU A 124 11.30 -44.30 -11.39
CA LEU A 124 11.76 -45.61 -10.91
C LEU A 124 10.81 -46.72 -11.38
N ARG A 125 11.33 -47.68 -12.16
CA ARG A 125 10.61 -48.88 -12.60
C ARG A 125 11.04 -50.06 -11.75
N TRP A 126 10.14 -50.54 -10.91
CA TRP A 126 10.39 -51.72 -10.07
C TRP A 126 9.89 -52.97 -10.80
N HIS A 127 10.68 -54.04 -10.76
CA HIS A 127 10.30 -55.37 -11.23
C HIS A 127 10.18 -56.27 -10.00
N ILE A 128 9.04 -56.95 -9.86
CA ILE A 128 8.84 -57.91 -8.78
C ILE A 128 9.40 -59.23 -9.30
N GLN A 129 10.52 -59.64 -8.73
CA GLN A 129 11.14 -60.92 -9.02
C GLN A 129 10.46 -61.96 -8.12
N THR A 130 9.50 -62.69 -8.66
CA THR A 130 8.91 -63.86 -8.00
C THR A 130 9.89 -65.04 -8.13
N GLN A 131 10.29 -65.61 -6.98
CA GLN A 131 11.03 -66.87 -6.90
C GLN A 131 10.09 -68.07 -6.98
#